data_AF-A0A1A8WTQ7-F1
#
_entry.id   AF-A0A1A8WTQ7-F1
#
_cell.length_a   1.000
_cell.length_b   1.000
_cell.length_c   1.000
_cell.angle_alpha   90.00
_cell.angle_beta   90.00
_cell.angle_gamma   90.00
#
_symmetry.space_group_name_H-M   'P 1'
#
loop_
_entity.id
_entity.type
_entity.pdbx_description
1 polymer ?
#
loop_
_entity_poly.entity_id
_entity_poly.type
_entity_poly.pdbx_seq_one_letter_code
_entity_poly.pdbx_strand_id
1 'polypeptide(L)'
;MEEGNQEERYDSFDEYSNNYDIYREIQSRVGEDYNLFPEDIIEKDTKNRHSIIMDCLRLRKYLMKFNDKKYCEKKNCCAYLNYILNKSVKSYETPHKPIFEYYINYMNHDKNDNIKNLCVSKIKHMNEEEYKKIEKLYTAYDLYRLFISNAKRTPLCSSARLCANVYNEIISEYPDDSL
;
A
#
# COMPACT_ATOMS: atom_id res chain seq x y z
N MET A 1 -13.02 26.41 6.01
CA MET A 1 -13.30 25.05 6.52
C MET A 1 -11.97 24.33 6.48
N GLU A 2 -11.32 24.20 7.63
CA GLU A 2 -10.09 23.42 7.76
C GLU A 2 -10.48 21.95 7.61
N GLU A 3 -10.12 21.34 6.49
CA GLU A 3 -10.10 19.89 6.37
C GLU A 3 -9.09 19.39 7.40
N GLY A 4 -9.62 18.91 8.52
CA GLY A 4 -8.84 18.37 9.61
C GLY A 4 -7.85 17.36 9.06
N ASN A 5 -6.57 17.64 9.30
CA ASN A 5 -5.43 16.78 9.07
C ASN A 5 -5.66 15.52 9.94
N GLN A 6 -6.50 14.59 9.48
CA GLN A 6 -6.63 13.29 10.11
C GLN A 6 -5.29 12.60 9.91
N GLU A 7 -4.48 12.59 10.97
CA GLU A 7 -3.29 11.76 11.04
C GLU A 7 -3.66 10.36 10.59
N GLU A 8 -2.91 9.88 9.60
CA GLU A 8 -3.14 8.59 8.98
C GLU A 8 -2.89 7.50 10.01
N ARG A 9 -3.95 6.86 10.49
CA ARG A 9 -3.88 5.76 11.47
C ARG A 9 -3.24 4.53 10.82
N TYR A 10 -2.42 3.80 11.59
CA TYR A 10 -1.91 2.48 11.21
C TYR A 10 -3.03 1.44 11.03
N ASP A 11 -2.82 0.49 10.11
CA ASP A 11 -3.73 -0.64 9.97
C ASP A 11 -3.69 -1.54 11.21
N SER A 12 -4.86 -2.02 11.63
CA SER A 12 -4.93 -3.26 12.41
C SER A 12 -4.51 -4.46 11.56
N PHE A 13 -4.18 -5.58 12.21
CA PHE A 13 -3.85 -6.82 11.53
C PHE A 13 -4.93 -7.29 10.54
N ASP A 14 -6.21 -7.12 10.88
CA ASP A 14 -7.33 -7.53 10.04
C ASP A 14 -7.49 -6.62 8.81
N GLU A 15 -7.25 -5.32 8.97
CA GLU A 15 -7.24 -4.36 7.86
C GLU A 15 -6.09 -4.65 6.91
N TYR A 16 -4.87 -4.78 7.44
CA TYR A 16 -3.69 -5.17 6.68
C TYR A 16 -3.93 -6.46 5.90
N SER A 17 -4.39 -7.52 6.60
CA SER A 17 -4.62 -8.83 6.00
C SER A 17 -5.62 -8.76 4.85
N ASN A 18 -6.71 -8.00 5.02
CA ASN A 18 -7.71 -7.81 3.98
C ASN A 18 -7.15 -7.09 2.76
N ASN A 19 -6.46 -5.97 2.97
CA ASN A 19 -5.86 -5.18 1.89
C ASN A 19 -4.77 -5.96 1.16
N TYR A 20 -3.94 -6.70 1.90
CA TYR A 20 -2.92 -7.59 1.37
C TYR A 20 -3.52 -8.64 0.44
N ASP A 21 -4.56 -9.35 0.88
CA ASP A 21 -5.16 -10.42 0.08
C ASP A 21 -5.78 -9.88 -1.21
N ILE A 22 -6.45 -8.72 -1.12
CA ILE A 22 -6.97 -8.00 -2.29
C ILE A 22 -5.83 -7.66 -3.26
N TYR A 23 -4.75 -7.04 -2.77
CA TYR A 23 -3.62 -6.61 -3.59
C TYR A 23 -2.89 -7.80 -4.24
N ARG A 24 -2.67 -8.88 -3.48
CA ARG A 24 -2.04 -10.11 -3.99
C ARG A 24 -2.85 -10.79 -5.08
N GLU A 25 -4.19 -10.77 -4.97
CA GLU A 25 -5.08 -11.37 -5.98
C GLU A 25 -4.94 -10.69 -7.35
N ILE A 26 -4.67 -9.39 -7.35
CA ILE A 26 -4.68 -8.55 -8.56
C ILE A 26 -3.30 -8.26 -9.14
N GLN A 27 -2.22 -8.32 -8.35
CA GLN A 27 -0.91 -7.77 -8.73
C GLN A 27 -0.30 -8.38 -10.01
N SER A 28 -0.68 -9.62 -10.35
CA SER A 28 -0.24 -10.34 -11.55
C SER A 28 -1.19 -10.18 -12.75
N ARG A 29 -2.37 -9.59 -12.56
CA ARG A 29 -3.47 -9.55 -13.55
C ARG A 29 -3.62 -8.18 -14.23
N VAL A 30 -2.54 -7.41 -14.40
CA VAL A 30 -2.61 -6.04 -14.95
C VAL A 30 -1.91 -5.85 -16.29
N GLY A 31 -1.15 -6.84 -16.76
CA GLY A 31 -0.38 -6.71 -18.02
C GLY A 31 -1.25 -6.48 -19.25
N GLU A 32 -2.46 -7.04 -19.24
CA GLU A 32 -3.47 -6.88 -20.30
C GLU A 32 -3.94 -5.42 -20.44
N ASP A 33 -3.92 -4.65 -19.36
CA ASP A 33 -4.39 -3.26 -19.34
C ASP A 33 -3.30 -2.26 -19.69
N TYR A 34 -2.06 -2.71 -19.94
CA TYR A 34 -0.93 -1.83 -20.24
C TYR A 34 -1.23 -0.91 -21.44
N ASN A 35 -1.80 -1.47 -22.50
CA ASN A 35 -2.14 -0.72 -23.71
C ASN A 35 -3.37 0.20 -23.53
N LEU A 36 -4.10 0.07 -22.42
CA LEU A 36 -5.24 0.94 -22.09
C LEU A 36 -4.82 2.17 -21.26
N PHE A 37 -3.58 2.19 -20.78
CA PHE A 37 -3.02 3.29 -20.01
C PHE A 37 -2.93 4.56 -20.88
N PRO A 38 -3.44 5.73 -20.42
CA PRO A 38 -3.40 6.96 -21.20
C PRO A 38 -1.95 7.43 -21.46
N GLU A 39 -1.60 7.71 -22.71
CA GLU A 39 -0.22 8.06 -23.09
C GLU A 39 0.23 9.42 -22.55
N ASP A 40 -0.71 10.32 -22.28
CA ASP A 40 -0.52 11.69 -21.82
C ASP A 40 -0.17 11.80 -20.32
N ILE A 41 -0.35 10.73 -19.54
CA ILE A 41 -0.07 10.74 -18.09
C ILE A 41 1.43 10.61 -17.80
N ILE A 42 2.17 9.84 -18.61
CA ILE A 42 3.61 9.60 -18.42
C ILE A 42 4.33 9.66 -19.77
N GLU A 43 5.28 10.60 -19.87
CA GLU A 43 6.13 10.81 -21.05
C GLU A 43 6.86 9.53 -21.46
N LYS A 44 7.06 9.34 -22.78
CA LYS A 44 7.56 8.06 -23.34
C LYS A 44 8.99 7.72 -22.92
N ASP A 45 9.81 8.73 -22.68
CA ASP A 45 11.22 8.66 -22.28
C ASP A 45 11.41 8.64 -20.76
N THR A 46 10.33 8.65 -19.97
CA THR A 46 10.41 8.53 -18.51
C THR A 46 11.14 7.24 -18.11
N LYS A 47 12.17 7.37 -17.27
CA LYS A 47 12.90 6.22 -16.72
C LYS A 47 11.98 5.38 -15.84
N ASN A 48 12.11 4.05 -15.94
CA ASN A 48 11.23 3.08 -15.27
C ASN A 48 9.74 3.20 -15.67
N ARG A 49 9.40 3.89 -16.77
CA ARG A 49 8.00 4.11 -17.22
C ARG A 49 7.14 2.86 -17.20
N HIS A 50 7.63 1.75 -17.74
CA HIS A 50 6.88 0.49 -17.76
C HIS A 50 6.49 0.05 -16.34
N SER A 51 7.43 0.05 -15.40
CA SER A 51 7.17 -0.34 -14.02
C SER A 51 6.21 0.62 -13.32
N ILE A 52 6.36 1.93 -13.55
CA ILE A 52 5.46 2.95 -13.00
C ILE A 52 4.03 2.76 -13.51
N ILE A 53 3.86 2.49 -14.81
CA ILE A 53 2.54 2.19 -15.40
C ILE A 53 1.93 0.94 -14.75
N MET A 54 2.72 -0.13 -14.61
CA MET A 54 2.25 -1.38 -14.01
C MET A 54 1.82 -1.16 -12.55
N ASP A 55 2.52 -0.34 -11.78
CA ASP A 55 2.13 0.01 -10.41
C ASP A 55 0.85 0.85 -10.38
N CYS A 56 0.71 1.85 -11.26
CA CYS A 56 -0.52 2.62 -11.41
C CYS A 56 -1.72 1.71 -11.70
N LEU A 57 -1.57 0.74 -12.61
CA LEU A 57 -2.61 -0.23 -12.96
C LEU A 57 -2.98 -1.14 -11.77
N ARG A 58 -1.98 -1.63 -11.02
CA ARG A 58 -2.21 -2.46 -9.81
C ARG A 58 -3.01 -1.70 -8.77
N LEU A 59 -2.57 -0.48 -8.46
CA LEU A 59 -3.21 0.37 -7.48
C LEU A 59 -4.63 0.81 -7.90
N ARG A 60 -4.87 1.01 -9.21
CA ARG A 60 -6.23 1.20 -9.75
C ARG A 60 -7.11 -0.01 -9.49
N LYS A 61 -6.65 -1.21 -9.87
CA LYS A 61 -7.43 -2.44 -9.66
C LYS A 61 -7.68 -2.72 -8.19
N TYR A 62 -6.73 -2.35 -7.32
CA TYR A 62 -6.89 -2.43 -5.88
C TYR A 62 -8.07 -1.58 -5.40
N LEU A 63 -8.11 -0.31 -5.81
CA LEU A 63 -9.21 0.59 -5.45
C LEU A 63 -10.57 0.14 -6.02
N MET A 64 -10.59 -0.41 -7.24
CA MET A 64 -11.80 -0.97 -7.85
C MET A 64 -12.38 -2.18 -7.07
N LYS A 65 -11.61 -2.84 -6.20
CA LYS A 65 -12.14 -3.92 -5.36
C LYS A 65 -12.95 -3.40 -4.17
N PHE A 66 -12.77 -2.13 -3.79
CA PHE A 66 -13.58 -1.50 -2.75
C PHE A 66 -14.88 -0.95 -3.33
N ASN A 67 -14.84 -0.25 -4.48
CA ASN A 67 -15.98 0.39 -5.17
C ASN A 67 -16.92 1.28 -4.31
N ASP A 68 -16.67 1.36 -3.01
CA ASP A 68 -17.46 2.05 -2.00
C ASP A 68 -16.50 2.75 -1.03
N LYS A 69 -16.68 4.07 -0.89
CA LYS A 69 -15.82 4.91 -0.04
C LYS A 69 -15.88 4.47 1.42
N LYS A 70 -17.07 4.15 1.92
CA LYS A 70 -17.27 3.75 3.31
C LYS A 70 -16.58 2.42 3.61
N TYR A 71 -16.61 1.46 2.70
CA TYR A 71 -15.92 0.20 2.82
C TYR A 71 -14.40 0.37 2.75
N CYS A 72 -13.89 1.19 1.83
CA CYS A 72 -12.47 1.55 1.80
C CYS A 72 -12.02 2.19 3.12
N GLU A 73 -12.75 3.18 3.63
CA GLU A 73 -12.44 3.85 4.90
C GLU A 73 -12.46 2.87 6.08
N LYS A 74 -13.47 2.00 6.14
CA LYS A 74 -13.57 0.95 7.17
C LYS A 74 -12.40 -0.05 7.12
N LYS A 75 -11.81 -0.25 5.95
CA LYS A 75 -10.65 -1.13 5.74
C LYS A 75 -9.33 -0.38 5.70
N ASN A 76 -9.34 0.92 5.99
CA ASN A 76 -8.18 1.80 5.89
C ASN A 76 -7.42 1.66 4.56
N CYS A 77 -8.16 1.49 3.46
CA CYS A 77 -7.58 1.05 2.20
C CYS A 77 -6.54 2.04 1.62
N CYS A 78 -6.66 3.33 1.96
CA CYS A 78 -5.74 4.38 1.55
C CYS A 78 -4.39 4.31 2.26
N ALA A 79 -4.35 3.92 3.54
CA ALA A 79 -3.08 3.76 4.26
C ALA A 79 -2.23 2.65 3.65
N TYR A 80 -2.87 1.51 3.36
CA TYR A 80 -2.21 0.41 2.66
C TYR A 80 -1.77 0.80 1.24
N LEU A 81 -2.58 1.55 0.50
CA LEU A 81 -2.22 2.09 -0.82
C LEU A 81 -1.00 3.00 -0.74
N ASN A 82 -0.95 3.91 0.24
CA ASN A 82 0.20 4.77 0.46
C ASN A 82 1.45 3.97 0.81
N TYR A 83 1.32 2.93 1.64
CA TYR A 83 2.42 2.02 1.93
C TYR A 83 2.97 1.36 0.65
N ILE A 84 2.11 0.78 -0.18
CA ILE A 84 2.52 0.11 -1.42
C ILE A 84 3.18 1.10 -2.38
N LEU A 85 2.59 2.29 -2.56
CA LEU A 85 3.17 3.32 -3.42
C LEU A 85 4.55 3.77 -2.92
N ASN A 86 4.69 4.05 -1.62
CA ASN A 86 5.97 4.44 -1.01
C ASN A 86 7.03 3.31 -1.11
N LYS A 87 6.61 2.05 -0.97
CA LYS A 87 7.49 0.88 -1.16
C LYS A 87 7.95 0.75 -2.62
N SER A 88 7.04 0.92 -3.57
CA SER A 88 7.34 0.89 -5.00
C SER A 88 8.33 1.97 -5.40
N VAL A 89 8.13 3.22 -4.95
CA VAL A 89 9.01 4.33 -5.38
C VAL A 89 10.46 4.15 -4.94
N LYS A 90 10.68 3.51 -3.78
CA LYS A 90 12.04 3.21 -3.29
C LYS A 90 12.81 2.24 -4.20
N SER A 91 12.12 1.51 -5.08
CA SER A 91 12.75 0.62 -6.07
C SER A 91 13.18 1.34 -7.35
N TYR A 92 12.82 2.61 -7.51
CA TYR A 92 13.11 3.39 -8.71
C TYR A 92 14.27 4.36 -8.48
N GLU A 93 15.06 4.57 -9.55
CA GLU A 93 16.14 5.56 -9.56
C GLU A 93 15.63 6.99 -9.84
N THR A 94 14.35 7.11 -10.22
CA THR A 94 13.67 8.38 -10.49
C THR A 94 13.31 9.08 -9.18
N PRO A 95 13.39 10.42 -9.09
CA PRO A 95 12.90 11.16 -7.94
C PRO A 95 11.45 10.75 -7.61
N HIS A 96 11.15 10.55 -6.32
CA HIS A 96 9.83 10.04 -5.91
C HIS A 96 8.69 10.99 -6.30
N LYS A 97 8.89 12.31 -6.19
CA LYS A 97 7.83 13.31 -6.38
C LYS A 97 7.11 13.20 -7.74
N PRO A 98 7.82 13.17 -8.90
CA PRO A 98 7.19 12.89 -10.19
C PRO A 98 6.33 11.62 -10.23
N ILE A 99 6.73 10.56 -9.52
CA ILE A 99 6.00 9.28 -9.54
C ILE A 99 4.64 9.39 -8.83
N PHE A 100 4.59 10.13 -7.73
CA PHE A 100 3.33 10.43 -7.03
C PHE A 100 2.40 11.28 -7.91
N GLU A 101 2.95 12.26 -8.63
CA GLU A 101 2.18 13.10 -9.56
C GLU A 101 1.58 12.26 -10.70
N TYR A 102 2.35 11.35 -11.30
CA TYR A 102 1.83 10.42 -12.32
C TYR A 102 0.68 9.57 -11.78
N TYR A 103 0.83 9.07 -10.55
CA TYR A 103 -0.19 8.26 -9.90
C TYR A 103 -1.48 9.06 -9.62
N ILE A 104 -1.35 10.29 -9.08
CA ILE A 104 -2.48 11.20 -8.84
C ILE A 104 -3.18 11.55 -10.15
N ASN A 105 -2.42 11.94 -11.18
CA ASN A 105 -2.96 12.28 -12.50
C ASN A 105 -3.69 11.08 -13.12
N TYR A 106 -3.11 9.88 -13.02
CA TYR A 106 -3.76 8.67 -13.49
C TYR A 106 -5.08 8.43 -12.76
N MET A 107 -5.11 8.52 -11.43
CA MET A 107 -6.33 8.30 -10.64
C MET A 107 -7.44 9.32 -10.92
N ASN A 108 -7.08 10.55 -11.27
CA ASN A 108 -8.02 11.61 -11.62
C ASN A 108 -8.47 11.59 -13.08
N HIS A 109 -7.87 10.76 -13.93
CA HIS A 109 -8.25 10.64 -15.34
C HIS A 109 -9.69 10.13 -15.49
N ASP A 110 -10.48 10.65 -16.45
CA ASP A 110 -11.92 10.35 -16.63
C ASP A 110 -12.27 8.86 -16.65
N LYS A 111 -11.40 8.03 -17.24
CA LYS A 111 -11.48 6.55 -17.22
C LYS A 111 -11.52 5.91 -15.81
N ASN A 112 -11.25 6.69 -14.75
CA ASN A 112 -11.15 6.28 -13.35
C ASN A 112 -12.15 7.01 -12.44
N ASP A 113 -13.21 7.58 -13.02
CA ASP A 113 -14.27 8.32 -12.31
C ASP A 113 -14.88 7.56 -11.13
N ASN A 114 -14.95 6.24 -11.22
CA ASN A 114 -15.51 5.38 -10.17
C ASN A 114 -14.60 5.27 -8.92
N ILE A 115 -13.32 5.62 -9.01
CA ILE A 115 -12.35 5.48 -7.92
C ILE A 115 -11.68 6.79 -7.50
N LYS A 116 -11.81 7.88 -8.29
CA LYS A 116 -11.12 9.16 -8.02
C LYS A 116 -11.37 9.73 -6.62
N ASN A 117 -12.57 9.49 -6.06
CA ASN A 117 -12.97 10.02 -4.75
C ASN A 117 -12.58 9.13 -3.55
N LEU A 118 -11.88 8.02 -3.77
CA LEU A 118 -11.53 7.08 -2.70
C LEU A 118 -10.31 7.54 -1.90
N CYS A 119 -9.14 7.60 -2.54
CA CYS A 119 -7.88 7.82 -1.84
C CYS A 119 -7.04 8.97 -2.39
N VAL A 120 -7.43 9.61 -3.49
CA VAL A 120 -6.56 10.58 -4.18
C VAL A 120 -6.11 11.71 -3.26
N SER A 121 -7.03 12.27 -2.48
CA SER A 121 -6.75 13.35 -1.52
C SER A 121 -5.89 12.92 -0.34
N LYS A 122 -5.69 11.62 -0.12
CA LYS A 122 -4.90 11.05 0.98
C LYS A 122 -3.52 10.58 0.53
N ILE A 123 -3.21 10.62 -0.77
CA ILE A 123 -1.92 10.19 -1.29
C ILE A 123 -0.82 11.10 -0.74
N LYS A 124 0.21 10.51 -0.11
CA LYS A 124 1.34 11.27 0.43
C LYS A 124 2.66 10.53 0.32
N HIS A 125 3.73 11.30 0.10
CA HIS A 125 5.09 10.81 0.24
C HIS A 125 5.41 10.67 1.73
N MET A 126 5.82 9.47 2.15
CA MET A 126 6.26 9.19 3.51
C MET A 126 7.74 9.51 3.62
N ASN A 127 8.11 10.22 4.68
CA ASN A 127 9.51 10.38 5.01
C ASN A 127 10.13 9.03 5.46
N GLU A 128 11.44 8.98 5.60
CA GLU A 128 12.14 7.72 5.88
C GLU A 128 11.76 7.10 7.22
N GLU A 129 11.46 7.93 8.23
CA GLU A 129 11.06 7.47 9.56
C GLU A 129 9.63 6.90 9.54
N GLU A 130 8.68 7.63 8.97
CA GLU A 130 7.29 7.21 8.80
C GLU A 130 7.19 5.87 8.06
N TYR A 131 7.93 5.76 6.94
CA TYR A 131 7.95 4.53 6.16
C TYR A 131 8.54 3.36 6.95
N LYS A 132 9.66 3.57 7.66
CA LYS A 132 10.30 2.50 8.44
C LYS A 132 9.39 1.94 9.53
N LYS A 133 8.65 2.83 10.22
CA LYS A 133 7.64 2.44 11.22
C LYS A 133 6.58 1.53 10.60
N ILE A 134 5.99 1.93 9.47
CA ILE A 134 4.95 1.14 8.78
C ILE A 134 5.52 -0.18 8.23
N GLU A 135 6.69 -0.16 7.59
CA GLU A 135 7.32 -1.36 7.04
C GLU A 135 7.60 -2.38 8.14
N LYS A 136 8.05 -1.94 9.32
CA LYS A 136 8.29 -2.84 10.47
C LYS A 136 6.99 -3.46 10.97
N LEU A 137 5.92 -2.66 11.11
CA LEU A 137 4.60 -3.15 11.51
C LEU A 137 4.04 -4.18 10.51
N TYR A 138 4.07 -3.86 9.22
CA TYR A 138 3.54 -4.76 8.18
C TYR A 138 4.39 -6.01 8.01
N THR A 139 5.71 -5.93 8.22
CA THR A 139 6.58 -7.11 8.31
C THR A 139 6.17 -8.02 9.46
N ALA A 140 5.83 -7.45 10.63
CA ALA A 140 5.30 -8.22 11.76
C ALA A 140 3.99 -8.91 11.38
N TYR A 141 3.07 -8.18 10.73
CA TYR A 141 1.81 -8.75 10.26
C TYR A 141 2.01 -9.88 9.24
N ASP A 142 2.94 -9.76 8.30
CA ASP A 142 3.27 -10.85 7.39
C ASP A 142 3.75 -12.10 8.13
N LEU A 143 4.60 -11.94 9.15
CA LEU A 143 5.04 -13.05 9.99
C LEU A 143 3.88 -13.70 10.75
N TYR A 144 2.97 -12.91 11.31
CA TYR A 144 1.76 -13.42 11.97
C TYR A 144 0.87 -14.21 10.99
N ARG A 145 0.68 -13.72 9.76
CA ARG A 145 -0.08 -14.43 8.72
C ARG A 145 0.57 -15.75 8.32
N LEU A 146 1.90 -15.75 8.16
CA LEU A 146 2.67 -16.96 7.90
C LEU A 146 2.56 -17.97 9.06
N PHE A 147 2.58 -17.49 10.30
CA PHE A 147 2.41 -18.34 11.48
C PHE A 147 1.01 -18.98 11.51
N ILE A 148 -0.06 -18.20 11.32
CA ILE A 148 -1.44 -18.68 11.31
C ILE A 148 -1.67 -19.68 10.17
N SER A 149 -1.22 -19.38 8.95
CA SER A 149 -1.38 -20.27 7.79
C SER A 149 -0.58 -21.58 7.92
N ASN A 150 0.57 -21.55 8.58
CA ASN A 150 1.41 -22.72 8.81
C ASN A 150 1.12 -23.46 10.12
N ALA A 151 0.06 -23.10 10.85
CA ALA A 151 -0.28 -23.70 12.14
C ALA A 151 -0.45 -25.24 12.08
N LYS A 152 -0.62 -25.81 10.88
CA LYS A 152 -0.76 -27.25 10.64
C LYS A 152 0.49 -27.95 10.09
N ARG A 153 1.60 -27.24 9.80
CA ARG A 153 2.71 -27.78 8.98
C ARG A 153 4.13 -27.57 9.52
N THR A 154 4.38 -26.61 10.42
CA THR A 154 5.74 -26.19 10.82
C THR A 154 5.95 -26.35 12.34
N PRO A 155 7.19 -26.53 12.85
CA PRO A 155 7.44 -26.45 14.29
C PRO A 155 7.01 -25.07 14.82
N LEU A 156 5.85 -25.01 15.46
CA LEU A 156 5.17 -23.80 15.89
C LEU A 156 6.07 -22.86 16.72
N CYS A 157 7.03 -23.42 17.45
CA CYS A 157 7.86 -22.68 18.38
C CYS A 157 8.84 -21.69 17.71
N SER A 158 9.46 -22.03 16.58
CA SER A 158 10.44 -21.13 15.94
C SER A 158 9.75 -19.93 15.31
N SER A 159 8.61 -20.15 14.64
CA SER A 159 7.77 -19.09 14.07
C SER A 159 7.12 -18.23 15.16
N ALA A 160 6.63 -18.84 16.25
CA ALA A 160 6.11 -18.09 17.39
C ALA A 160 7.18 -17.21 18.05
N ARG A 161 8.41 -17.74 18.22
CA ARG A 161 9.55 -16.96 18.73
C ARG A 161 9.88 -15.78 17.84
N LEU A 162 9.85 -15.98 16.52
CA LEU A 162 10.10 -14.89 15.56
C LEU A 162 9.04 -13.79 15.67
N CYS A 163 7.76 -14.15 15.74
CA CYS A 163 6.68 -13.18 15.93
C CYS A 163 6.85 -12.39 17.24
N ALA A 164 7.14 -13.09 18.34
CA ALA A 164 7.36 -12.46 19.64
C ALA A 164 8.57 -11.51 19.64
N ASN A 165 9.66 -11.90 18.99
CA ASN A 165 10.86 -11.05 18.88
C ASN A 165 10.55 -9.75 18.12
N VAL A 166 9.90 -9.84 16.95
CA VAL A 166 9.56 -8.65 16.16
C VAL A 166 8.59 -7.74 16.91
N TYR A 167 7.60 -8.30 17.61
CA TYR A 167 6.72 -7.52 18.47
C TYR A 167 7.48 -6.79 19.58
N ASN A 168 8.37 -7.50 20.30
CA ASN A 168 9.19 -6.94 21.37
C ASN A 168 10.13 -5.83 20.85
N GLU A 169 10.66 -5.97 19.64
CA GLU A 169 11.48 -4.95 18.99
C GLU A 169 10.67 -3.71 18.62
N ILE A 170 9.40 -3.86 18.21
CA ILE A 170 8.53 -2.71 17.90
C ILE A 170 8.20 -1.93 19.18
N ILE A 171 7.73 -2.61 20.24
CA ILE A 171 7.37 -1.93 21.50
C ILE A 171 8.58 -1.32 22.20
N SER A 172 9.78 -1.87 22.02
CA SER A 172 11.01 -1.32 22.59
C SER A 172 11.51 -0.09 21.85
N GLU A 173 11.30 -0.02 20.53
CA GLU A 173 11.76 1.10 19.69
C GLU A 173 10.74 2.24 19.70
N TYR A 174 9.45 1.92 19.84
CA TYR A 174 8.34 2.87 19.83
C TYR A 174 7.46 2.71 21.08
N PRO A 175 7.98 3.03 22.28
CA PRO A 175 7.27 2.82 23.54
C PRO A 175 6.01 3.70 23.67
N ASP A 176 6.05 4.90 23.09
CA ASP A 176 4.96 5.89 23.15
C ASP A 176 3.85 5.64 22.09
N ASP A 177 4.11 4.78 21.10
CA ASP A 177 3.16 4.38 20.04
C ASP A 177 2.49 3.03 20.34
N SER A 178 2.50 2.60 21.61
CA SER A 178 1.94 1.32 22.02
C SER A 178 0.43 1.24 21.77
N LEU A 179 0.03 0.24 20.97
CA LEU A 179 -1.33 -0.08 20.48
C LEU A 179 -2.44 0.00 21.53
#